data_AF-A0A9E6CJI2-F1
#
_entry.id   AF-A0A9E6CJI2-F1
#
_cell.length_a   1.000
_cell.length_b   1.000
_cell.length_c   1.000
_cell.angle_alpha   90.00
_cell.angle_beta   90.00
_cell.angle_gamma   90.00
#
_symmetry.space_group_name_H-M   'P 1'
#
loop_
_entity.id
_entity.type
_entity.pdbx_description
1 polymer ?
#
loop_
_entity_poly.entity_id
_entity_poly.type
_entity_poly.pdbx_seq_one_letter_code
_entity_poly.pdbx_strand_id
1 'polypeptide(L)'
;MNRKIKLQLICGVIIAVLMCFGCVTTKGAGPKQAIPPESPFTKIKTGMGTTQVQDLLGIFNDFKVKAMPQGYIPFYRILGGNAVQSIQYYKGQGRIYFEGDGISSSVVKIEYDPTEDGYQ
;
A
#
# COMPACT_ATOMS: atom_id res chain seq x y z
N MET A 1 6.00 -28.92 53.42
CA MET A 1 6.70 -28.50 52.18
C MET A 1 5.74 -27.67 51.33
N ASN A 2 5.92 -26.34 51.32
CA ASN A 2 4.91 -25.34 50.96
C ASN A 2 4.62 -25.25 49.44
N ARG A 3 3.44 -25.76 49.03
CA ARG A 3 2.91 -25.66 47.66
C ARG A 3 2.77 -24.21 47.13
N LYS A 4 2.76 -23.21 48.02
CA LYS A 4 2.64 -21.78 47.66
C LYS A 4 3.90 -21.20 46.98
N ILE A 5 5.09 -21.76 47.21
CA ILE A 5 6.35 -21.25 46.64
C ILE A 5 6.51 -21.68 45.17
N LYS A 6 6.05 -22.89 44.82
CA LYS A 6 6.09 -23.38 43.43
C LYS A 6 5.15 -22.62 42.50
N LEU A 7 4.00 -22.15 43.00
CA LEU A 7 3.02 -21.43 42.18
C LEU A 7 3.46 -20.00 41.84
N GLN A 8 4.18 -19.34 42.77
CA GLN A 8 4.74 -18.00 42.55
C GLN A 8 5.89 -18.00 41.53
N LEU A 9 6.70 -19.05 41.53
CA LEU A 9 7.84 -19.18 40.60
C LEU A 9 7.40 -19.49 39.15
N ILE A 10 6.27 -20.18 38.97
CA ILE A 10 5.74 -20.53 37.65
C ILE A 10 5.02 -19.34 37.00
N CYS A 11 4.34 -18.48 37.77
CA CYS A 11 3.76 -17.24 37.24
C CYS A 11 4.82 -16.19 36.86
N GLY A 12 5.95 -16.12 37.57
CA GLY A 12 7.01 -15.13 37.29
C GLY A 12 7.75 -15.36 35.97
N VAL A 13 7.89 -16.61 35.53
CA VAL A 13 8.62 -16.94 34.28
C VAL A 13 7.75 -16.74 33.03
N ILE A 14 6.43 -16.84 33.14
CA ILE A 14 5.51 -16.65 32.01
C ILE A 14 5.39 -15.17 31.61
N ILE A 15 5.61 -14.24 32.55
CA ILE A 15 5.52 -12.79 32.26
C ILE A 15 6.75 -12.27 31.49
N ALA A 16 7.91 -12.95 31.58
CA ALA A 16 9.16 -12.48 30.96
C ALA A 16 9.32 -12.86 29.47
N VAL A 17 8.53 -13.80 28.93
CA VAL A 17 8.66 -14.25 27.53
C VAL A 17 7.77 -13.44 26.56
N LEU A 18 6.87 -12.60 27.08
CA LEU A 18 5.90 -11.85 26.25
C LEU A 18 6.40 -10.49 25.73
N MET A 19 7.68 -10.12 25.93
CA MET A 19 8.20 -8.77 25.59
C MET A 19 9.12 -8.69 24.37
N CYS A 20 9.30 -9.76 23.59
CA CYS A 20 10.23 -9.76 22.44
C CYS A 20 9.59 -9.96 21.06
N PHE A 21 8.27 -9.90 20.93
CA PHE A 21 7.63 -9.96 19.62
C PHE A 21 6.83 -8.69 19.34
N GLY A 22 7.31 -7.91 18.38
CA GLY A 22 6.44 -7.05 17.58
C GLY A 22 6.81 -5.58 17.52
N CYS A 23 8.01 -5.24 17.03
CA CYS A 23 8.06 -4.12 16.09
C CYS A 23 7.93 -4.71 14.69
N VAL A 24 6.71 -5.12 14.35
CA VAL A 24 6.38 -5.37 12.94
C VAL A 24 6.23 -3.98 12.33
N THR A 25 7.26 -3.52 11.61
CA THR A 25 7.12 -2.35 10.75
C THR A 25 6.20 -2.78 9.61
N THR A 26 4.89 -2.70 9.84
CA THR A 26 3.97 -2.66 8.72
C THR A 26 4.34 -1.39 7.95
N LYS A 27 5.03 -1.53 6.82
CA LYS A 27 5.03 -0.53 5.72
C LYS A 27 3.59 -0.53 5.17
N GLY A 28 2.64 -0.16 6.04
CA GLY A 28 1.21 -0.22 5.85
C GLY A 28 0.78 1.05 5.16
N ALA A 29 -0.09 0.91 4.17
CA ALA A 29 -0.73 2.01 3.46
C ALA A 29 -1.01 3.18 4.40
N GLY A 30 -0.45 4.34 4.07
CA GLY A 30 -0.63 5.55 4.83
C GLY A 30 -2.13 5.84 5.00
N PRO A 31 -2.51 6.55 6.08
CA PRO A 31 -3.89 6.93 6.29
C PRO A 31 -4.44 7.58 5.03
N LYS A 32 -5.64 7.16 4.62
CA LYS A 32 -6.39 7.75 3.49
C LYS A 32 -6.79 9.18 3.87
N GLN A 33 -5.85 10.11 3.78
CA GLN A 33 -6.04 11.51 4.11
C GLN A 33 -6.79 12.19 2.96
N ALA A 34 -7.63 13.17 3.30
CA ALA A 34 -8.26 14.01 2.31
C ALA A 34 -7.17 14.76 1.54
N ILE A 35 -7.28 14.79 0.21
CA ILE A 35 -6.34 15.49 -0.65
C ILE A 35 -6.50 16.99 -0.37
N PRO A 36 -5.45 17.71 0.08
CA PRO A 36 -5.56 19.14 0.32
C PRO A 36 -5.79 19.86 -1.02
N PRO A 37 -6.57 20.95 -1.04
CA PRO A 37 -6.96 21.64 -2.28
C PRO A 37 -5.75 22.17 -3.08
N GLU A 38 -4.64 22.47 -2.40
CA GLU A 38 -3.40 22.94 -3.01
C GLU A 38 -2.53 21.81 -3.62
N SER A 39 -2.85 20.55 -3.32
CA SER A 39 -2.05 19.42 -3.81
C SER A 39 -2.27 19.22 -5.32
N PRO A 40 -1.21 18.93 -6.08
CA PRO A 40 -1.36 18.66 -7.51
C PRO A 40 -2.17 17.38 -7.77
N PHE A 41 -2.33 16.49 -6.79
CA PHE A 41 -3.18 15.29 -6.86
C PHE A 41 -4.67 15.64 -7.06
N THR A 42 -5.11 16.85 -6.73
CA THR A 42 -6.49 17.31 -6.99
C THR A 42 -6.83 17.38 -8.48
N LYS A 43 -5.81 17.49 -9.34
CA LYS A 43 -5.97 17.51 -10.79
C LYS A 43 -6.19 16.10 -11.37
N ILE A 44 -5.84 15.06 -10.62
CA ILE A 44 -5.91 13.68 -11.09
C ILE A 44 -7.29 13.11 -10.84
N LYS A 45 -7.83 12.41 -11.84
CA LYS A 45 -9.13 11.76 -11.78
C LYS A 45 -9.01 10.29 -12.15
N THR A 46 -9.91 9.48 -11.61
CA THR A 46 -10.07 8.09 -12.04
C THR A 46 -10.33 8.02 -13.54
N GLY A 47 -9.68 7.07 -14.22
CA GLY A 47 -9.74 6.91 -15.68
C GLY A 47 -8.66 7.66 -16.47
N MET A 48 -7.90 8.57 -15.84
CA MET A 48 -6.76 9.20 -16.52
C MET A 48 -5.68 8.16 -16.86
N GLY A 49 -5.07 8.28 -18.04
CA GLY A 49 -3.97 7.42 -18.45
C GLY A 49 -2.66 7.79 -17.75
N THR A 50 -1.72 6.85 -17.67
CA THR A 50 -0.40 7.06 -17.07
C THR A 50 0.32 8.30 -17.60
N THR A 51 0.36 8.50 -18.93
CA THR A 51 1.01 9.66 -19.55
C THR A 51 0.35 10.97 -19.13
N GLN A 52 -0.98 11.02 -19.12
CA GLN A 52 -1.72 12.20 -18.70
C GLN A 52 -1.44 12.57 -17.24
N VAL A 53 -1.28 11.59 -16.36
CA VAL A 53 -0.91 11.84 -14.97
C VAL A 53 0.52 12.38 -14.87
N GLN A 54 1.46 11.82 -15.64
CA GLN A 54 2.84 12.29 -15.69
C GLN A 54 2.96 13.71 -16.26
N ASP A 55 2.13 14.08 -17.23
CA ASP A 55 2.09 15.45 -17.74
C ASP A 55 1.62 16.46 -16.67
N LEU A 56 0.76 16.02 -15.74
CA LEU A 56 0.20 16.88 -14.69
C LEU A 56 1.06 16.94 -13.41
N LEU A 57 1.68 15.82 -13.02
CA LEU A 57 2.44 15.69 -11.77
C LEU A 57 3.96 15.63 -11.97
N GLY A 58 4.41 15.33 -13.18
CA GLY A 58 5.79 14.95 -13.48
C GLY A 58 6.04 13.44 -13.35
N ILE A 59 7.32 13.08 -13.52
CA ILE A 59 7.80 11.71 -13.38
C ILE A 59 7.68 11.28 -11.91
N PHE A 60 7.19 10.06 -11.69
CA PHE A 60 7.11 9.43 -10.37
C PHE A 60 8.51 9.13 -9.80
N ASN A 61 8.64 9.00 -8.48
CA ASN A 61 9.92 8.65 -7.85
C ASN A 61 10.28 7.18 -8.07
N ASP A 62 9.29 6.31 -7.89
CA ASP A 62 9.42 4.87 -8.09
C ASP A 62 8.06 4.27 -8.48
N PHE A 63 8.08 3.04 -8.99
CA PHE A 63 6.88 2.31 -9.34
C PHE A 63 6.98 0.83 -9.01
N LYS A 64 5.84 0.23 -8.68
CA LYS A 64 5.72 -1.19 -8.40
C LYS A 64 4.60 -1.80 -9.22
N VAL A 65 4.90 -2.90 -9.89
CA VAL A 65 3.89 -3.70 -10.59
C VAL A 65 3.57 -4.93 -9.76
N LYS A 66 2.29 -5.20 -9.53
CA LYS A 66 1.83 -6.41 -8.84
C LYS A 66 0.75 -7.11 -9.63
N ALA A 67 0.81 -8.44 -9.64
CA ALA A 67 -0.29 -9.26 -10.11
C ALA A 67 -1.45 -9.16 -9.11
N MET A 68 -2.65 -8.91 -9.61
CA MET A 68 -3.85 -8.95 -8.79
C MET A 68 -4.30 -10.41 -8.60
N PRO A 69 -4.87 -10.78 -7.44
CA PRO A 69 -5.39 -12.13 -7.22
C PRO A 69 -6.37 -12.60 -8.30
N GLN A 70 -7.15 -11.67 -8.86
CA GLN A 70 -8.10 -11.92 -9.94
C GLN A 70 -7.40 -12.34 -11.24
N GLY A 71 -6.12 -11.97 -11.43
CA GLY A 71 -5.30 -12.38 -12.56
C GLY A 71 -4.99 -13.88 -12.61
N TYR A 72 -5.16 -14.61 -11.50
CA TYR A 72 -4.98 -16.07 -11.45
C TYR A 72 -6.24 -16.85 -11.85
N ILE A 73 -7.36 -16.16 -12.12
CA ILE A 73 -8.60 -16.79 -12.58
C ILE A 73 -8.49 -16.98 -14.11
N PRO A 74 -8.52 -18.22 -14.64
CA PRO A 74 -8.22 -18.50 -16.05
C PRO A 74 -9.01 -17.66 -17.08
N PHE A 75 -10.29 -17.37 -16.79
CA PHE A 75 -11.17 -16.64 -17.70
C PHE A 75 -11.28 -15.15 -17.42
N TYR A 76 -10.72 -14.63 -16.33
CA TYR A 76 -10.90 -13.24 -15.93
C TYR A 76 -10.30 -12.25 -16.93
N ARG A 77 -9.13 -12.57 -17.49
CA ARG A 77 -8.49 -11.76 -18.54
C ARG A 77 -9.26 -11.82 -19.87
N ILE A 78 -9.93 -12.94 -20.15
CA ILE A 78 -10.78 -13.11 -21.36
C ILE A 78 -12.08 -12.31 -21.22
N LEU A 79 -12.59 -12.13 -20.01
CA LEU A 79 -13.75 -11.31 -19.68
C LEU A 79 -13.44 -9.81 -19.56
N GLY A 80 -12.24 -9.37 -19.97
CA GLY A 80 -11.84 -7.96 -19.93
C GLY A 80 -11.41 -7.45 -18.55
N GLY A 81 -11.15 -8.34 -17.60
CA GLY A 81 -10.64 -7.98 -16.29
C GLY A 81 -9.14 -7.64 -16.30
N ASN A 82 -8.75 -6.63 -15.50
CA ASN A 82 -7.36 -6.23 -15.34
C ASN A 82 -6.64 -7.16 -14.35
N ALA A 83 -5.66 -7.90 -14.84
CA ALA A 83 -4.89 -8.86 -14.02
C ALA A 83 -3.70 -8.23 -13.29
N VAL A 84 -3.37 -6.96 -13.60
CA VAL A 84 -2.16 -6.28 -13.15
C VAL A 84 -2.53 -4.91 -12.58
N GLN A 85 -1.93 -4.56 -11.45
CA GLN A 85 -2.01 -3.24 -10.85
C GLN A 85 -0.60 -2.64 -10.76
N SER A 86 -0.44 -1.45 -11.31
CA SER A 86 0.78 -0.66 -11.24
C SER A 86 0.58 0.46 -10.23
N ILE A 87 1.51 0.63 -9.30
CA ILE A 87 1.46 1.65 -8.27
C ILE A 87 2.62 2.61 -8.53
N GLN A 88 2.34 3.89 -8.71
CA GLN A 88 3.35 4.93 -8.81
C GLN A 88 3.44 5.67 -7.48
N TYR A 89 4.66 5.92 -7.03
CA TYR A 89 4.97 6.53 -5.74
C TYR A 89 5.53 7.93 -5.97
N TYR A 90 4.94 8.92 -5.30
CA TYR A 90 5.32 10.31 -5.36
C TYR A 90 5.70 10.78 -3.96
N LYS A 91 6.97 11.11 -3.78
CA LYS A 91 7.53 11.51 -2.49
C LYS A 91 6.80 12.73 -1.92
N GLY A 92 6.29 12.62 -0.70
CA GLY A 92 5.58 13.69 -0.01
C GLY A 92 4.18 14.03 -0.59
N GLN A 93 3.68 13.22 -1.53
CA GLN A 93 2.36 13.41 -2.14
C GLN A 93 1.49 12.16 -2.00
N GLY A 94 2.08 10.97 -2.10
CA GLY A 94 1.39 9.70 -1.92
C GLY A 94 1.51 8.80 -3.14
N ARG A 95 0.44 8.08 -3.45
CA ARG A 95 0.46 6.95 -4.39
C ARG A 95 -0.71 7.01 -5.35
N ILE A 96 -0.46 6.60 -6.58
CA ILE A 96 -1.48 6.47 -7.61
C ILE A 96 -1.49 5.04 -8.11
N TYR A 97 -2.67 4.43 -8.07
CA TYR A 97 -2.91 3.07 -8.50
C TYR A 97 -3.49 3.09 -9.90
N PHE A 98 -2.85 2.35 -10.77
CA PHE A 98 -3.24 2.15 -12.15
C PHE A 98 -3.59 0.69 -12.36
N GLU A 99 -4.67 0.43 -13.10
CA GLU A 99 -5.01 -0.90 -13.56
C GLU A 99 -5.10 -0.92 -15.08
N GLY A 100 -4.64 -2.01 -15.67
CA GLY A 100 -4.60 -2.19 -17.11
C GLY A 100 -3.70 -3.35 -17.52
N ASP A 101 -3.38 -3.39 -18.80
CA ASP A 101 -2.47 -4.36 -19.42
C ASP A 101 -1.01 -3.89 -19.48
N GLY A 102 -0.68 -2.79 -18.79
CA GLY A 102 0.64 -2.16 -18.80
C GLY A 102 0.80 -1.09 -19.90
N ILE A 103 0.19 -1.29 -21.08
CA ILE A 103 0.24 -0.34 -22.20
C ILE A 103 -0.86 0.72 -22.02
N SER A 104 -2.08 0.28 -21.71
CA SER A 104 -3.26 1.11 -21.49
C SER A 104 -3.69 0.98 -20.03
N SER A 105 -2.92 1.60 -19.14
CA SER A 105 -3.26 1.62 -17.71
C SER A 105 -3.95 2.93 -17.33
N SER A 106 -4.99 2.85 -16.52
CA SER A 106 -5.79 3.99 -16.10
C SER A 106 -5.87 4.09 -14.57
N VAL A 107 -5.98 5.32 -14.05
CA VAL A 107 -6.09 5.56 -12.61
C VAL A 107 -7.36 4.92 -12.06
N VAL A 108 -7.20 4.03 -11.09
CA VAL A 108 -8.32 3.43 -10.35
C VAL A 108 -8.45 3.97 -8.94
N LYS A 109 -7.34 4.42 -8.34
CA LYS A 109 -7.30 4.90 -6.97
C LYS A 109 -6.18 5.90 -6.78
N ILE A 110 -6.45 6.92 -5.97
CA ILE A 110 -5.49 7.94 -5.56
C ILE A 110 -5.46 7.90 -4.03
N GLU A 111 -4.27 7.78 -3.47
CA GLU A 111 -4.05 7.87 -2.03
C GLU A 111 -3.08 9.01 -1.75
N TYR A 112 -3.57 10.03 -1.06
CA TYR A 112 -2.71 11.11 -0.59
C TYR A 112 -2.06 10.70 0.73
N ASP A 113 -0.73 10.74 0.74
CA ASP A 113 0.08 10.47 1.91
C ASP A 113 1.27 11.45 1.90
N PRO A 114 1.24 12.50 2.73
CA PRO A 114 2.33 13.47 2.80
C PRO A 114 3.61 12.89 3.40
N THR A 115 3.54 11.70 4.00
CA THR A 115 4.69 10.99 4.59
C THR A 115 5.30 9.95 3.66
N GLU A 116 4.78 9.82 2.44
CA GLU A 116 5.28 8.87 1.44
C GLU A 116 6.76 9.12 1.12
N ASP A 117 7.58 8.08 1.24
CA ASP A 117 9.03 8.14 0.98
C ASP A 117 9.33 8.21 -0.52
N GLY A 118 8.43 7.67 -1.35
CA GLY A 118 8.54 7.62 -2.80
C GLY A 118 9.32 6.42 -3.35
N TYR A 119 9.74 5.45 -2.52
CA TYR A 119 10.67 4.37 -2.90
C TYR A 119 10.25 2.99 -2.37
N GLN A 120 10.25 1.94 -3.21
CA GLN A 120 9.62 0.65 -2.88
C GLN A 120 10.36 -0.61 -3.34
#